data_AF-A0A959ASN7-F1
#
_entry.id   AF-A0A959ASN7-F1
#
_cell.length_a   1.000
_cell.length_b   1.000
_cell.length_c   1.000
_cell.angle_alpha   90.00
_cell.angle_beta   90.00
_cell.angle_gamma   90.00
#
_symmetry.space_group_name_H-M   'P 1'
#
loop_
_entity.id
_entity.type
_entity.pdbx_description
1 polymer ?
#
loop_
_entity_poly.entity_id
_entity_poly.type
_entity_poly.pdbx_seq_one_letter_code
_entity_poly.pdbx_strand_id
1 'polypeptide(L)'
;MSKDQNTQETEWLYQSPDKLLVHYQFIVEATVARFISRGFFQPEEKMEMVQEVNMELLEKKMARMQEQYNGSVYLRTYFSRIVYNSCLELARSRKRQPHILSFEGLLEKSAPQRSALEELAIRDELKRLEALLKGHRQYYKLRLCFKLWTRSTLHPEDWQFFDGPKTKTAIARLRERGNRTEMPDKEAFELASTLFNLLENKNTDADSLRRWVQQQADTFILLMNGNPPVSRYSRDTFKILLRYYF
;
A
#
# COMPACT_ATOMS: atom_id res chain seq x y z
N MET A 1 -17.64 -32.21 -20.50
CA MET A 1 -17.12 -32.15 -21.89
C MET A 1 -17.27 -33.53 -22.49
N SER A 2 -17.90 -33.65 -23.66
CA SER A 2 -17.99 -34.93 -24.38
C SER A 2 -16.60 -35.35 -24.85
N LYS A 3 -16.33 -36.66 -24.94
CA LYS A 3 -15.10 -37.18 -25.57
C LYS A 3 -14.96 -36.67 -27.01
N ASP A 4 -16.07 -36.53 -27.72
CA ASP A 4 -16.09 -36.07 -29.12
C ASP A 4 -15.58 -34.64 -29.27
N GLN A 5 -15.89 -33.77 -28.30
CA GLN A 5 -15.46 -32.38 -28.30
C GLN A 5 -13.94 -32.26 -28.14
N ASN A 6 -13.33 -33.08 -27.26
CA ASN A 6 -11.88 -33.07 -27.09
C ASN A 6 -11.14 -33.63 -28.31
N THR A 7 -11.71 -34.63 -28.99
CA THR A 7 -11.16 -35.15 -30.24
C THR A 7 -11.13 -34.06 -31.32
N GLN A 8 -12.24 -33.33 -31.47
CA GLN A 8 -12.33 -32.22 -32.42
C GLN A 8 -11.37 -31.07 -32.08
N GLU A 9 -11.27 -30.69 -30.81
CA GLU A 9 -10.34 -29.65 -30.35
C GLU A 9 -8.87 -30.07 -30.58
N THR A 10 -8.57 -31.37 -30.42
CA THR A 10 -7.25 -31.94 -30.72
C THR A 10 -6.95 -31.91 -32.22
N GLU A 11 -7.94 -32.19 -33.07
CA GLU A 11 -7.78 -32.06 -34.52
C GLU A 11 -7.48 -30.61 -34.92
N TRP A 12 -8.16 -29.63 -34.31
CA TRP A 12 -7.87 -28.22 -34.56
C TRP A 12 -6.46 -27.82 -34.13
N LEU A 13 -5.91 -28.40 -33.05
CA LEU A 13 -4.52 -28.12 -32.65
C LEU A 13 -3.53 -28.42 -33.79
N TYR A 14 -3.70 -29.54 -34.49
CA TYR A 14 -2.77 -29.97 -35.54
C TYR A 14 -3.07 -29.37 -36.91
N GLN A 15 -4.34 -29.22 -37.28
CA GLN A 15 -4.74 -28.81 -38.64
C GLN A 15 -5.05 -27.31 -38.75
N SER A 16 -5.49 -26.66 -37.67
CA SER A 16 -6.01 -25.28 -37.71
C SER A 16 -5.85 -24.58 -36.36
N PRO A 17 -4.60 -24.32 -35.92
CA PRO A 17 -4.31 -23.76 -34.60
C PRO A 17 -4.99 -22.40 -34.37
N ASP A 18 -5.16 -21.59 -35.42
CA ASP A 18 -5.85 -20.30 -35.33
C ASP A 18 -7.32 -20.45 -34.89
N LYS A 19 -8.00 -21.47 -35.43
CA LYS A 19 -9.39 -21.80 -35.07
C LYS A 19 -9.49 -22.25 -33.62
N LEU A 20 -8.52 -23.01 -33.14
CA LEU A 20 -8.45 -23.43 -31.75
C LEU A 20 -8.26 -22.22 -30.81
N LEU A 21 -7.39 -21.28 -31.18
CA LEU A 21 -7.13 -20.08 -30.39
C LEU A 21 -8.40 -19.22 -30.26
N VAL A 22 -9.11 -18.99 -31.37
CA VAL A 22 -10.39 -18.26 -31.36
C VAL A 22 -11.41 -18.97 -30.47
N HIS A 23 -11.52 -20.30 -30.57
CA HIS A 23 -12.41 -21.09 -29.71
C HIS A 23 -12.07 -20.97 -28.22
N TYR A 24 -10.79 -20.89 -27.87
CA TYR A 24 -10.32 -20.76 -26.49
C TYR A 24 -10.05 -19.33 -26.02
N GLN A 25 -10.44 -18.33 -26.80
CA GLN A 25 -10.25 -16.92 -26.44
C GLN A 25 -10.85 -16.57 -25.07
N PHE A 26 -12.01 -17.15 -24.74
CA PHE A 26 -12.64 -16.95 -23.43
C PHE A 26 -11.77 -17.46 -22.26
N ILE A 27 -10.92 -18.47 -22.49
CA ILE A 27 -9.98 -18.98 -21.48
C ILE A 27 -8.86 -17.98 -21.25
N VAL A 28 -8.34 -17.38 -22.34
CA VAL A 28 -7.34 -16.32 -22.28
C VAL A 28 -7.88 -15.13 -21.48
N GLU A 29 -9.04 -14.62 -21.87
CA GLU A 29 -9.68 -13.48 -21.21
C GLU A 29 -9.99 -13.74 -19.73
N ALA A 30 -10.54 -14.91 -19.41
CA ALA A 30 -10.82 -15.28 -18.02
C ALA A 30 -9.54 -15.41 -17.18
N THR A 31 -8.46 -15.90 -17.78
CA THR A 31 -7.17 -16.04 -17.09
C THR A 31 -6.54 -14.67 -16.85
N VAL A 32 -6.50 -13.80 -17.86
CA VAL A 32 -6.03 -12.41 -17.70
C VAL A 32 -6.85 -11.66 -16.66
N ALA A 33 -8.17 -11.76 -16.70
CA ALA A 33 -9.05 -11.14 -15.70
C ALA A 33 -8.74 -11.62 -14.27
N ARG A 34 -8.41 -12.91 -14.09
CA ARG A 34 -8.00 -13.45 -12.79
C ARG A 34 -6.63 -12.90 -12.34
N PHE A 35 -5.72 -12.57 -13.24
CA PHE A 35 -4.45 -11.93 -12.90
C PHE A 35 -4.64 -10.45 -12.54
N ILE A 36 -5.53 -9.74 -13.25
CA ILE A 36 -5.95 -8.37 -12.90
C ILE A 36 -6.58 -8.33 -11.51
N SER A 37 -7.54 -9.23 -11.22
CA SER A 37 -8.19 -9.28 -9.91
C SER A 37 -7.22 -9.60 -8.77
N ARG A 38 -6.04 -10.15 -9.07
CA ARG A 38 -4.97 -10.44 -8.12
C ARG A 38 -3.90 -9.34 -8.06
N GLY A 39 -4.06 -8.26 -8.84
CA GLY A 39 -3.15 -7.12 -8.86
C GLY A 39 -1.84 -7.36 -9.62
N PHE A 40 -1.79 -8.32 -10.54
CA PHE A 40 -0.60 -8.53 -11.38
C PHE A 40 -0.54 -7.57 -12.57
N PHE A 41 -1.69 -7.11 -13.05
CA PHE A 41 -1.85 -6.17 -14.17
C PHE A 41 -2.92 -5.14 -13.82
N GLN A 42 -2.89 -3.98 -14.47
CA GLN A 42 -3.92 -2.96 -14.30
C GLN A 42 -5.18 -3.32 -15.10
N PRO A 43 -6.39 -2.96 -14.64
CA PRO A 43 -7.63 -3.22 -15.38
C PRO A 43 -7.66 -2.63 -16.79
N GLU A 44 -7.04 -1.46 -16.99
CA GLU A 44 -6.97 -0.75 -18.26
C GLU A 44 -6.14 -1.52 -19.30
N GLU A 45 -5.16 -2.30 -18.84
CA GLU A 45 -4.26 -3.10 -19.68
C GLU A 45 -4.91 -4.42 -20.14
N LYS A 46 -6.16 -4.73 -19.77
CA LYS A 46 -6.77 -6.04 -20.04
C LYS A 46 -6.66 -6.46 -21.51
N MET A 47 -7.02 -5.56 -22.43
CA MET A 47 -7.03 -5.87 -23.87
C MET A 47 -5.60 -6.06 -24.40
N GLU A 48 -4.66 -5.25 -23.94
CA GLU A 48 -3.25 -5.38 -24.28
C GLU A 48 -2.68 -6.71 -23.77
N MET A 49 -3.01 -7.12 -22.55
CA MET A 49 -2.53 -8.38 -21.97
C MET A 49 -3.09 -9.59 -22.71
N VAL A 50 -4.35 -9.52 -23.13
CA VAL A 50 -4.95 -10.56 -23.96
C VAL A 50 -4.22 -10.65 -25.32
N GLN A 51 -3.86 -9.51 -25.92
CA GLN A 51 -3.11 -9.48 -27.17
C GLN A 51 -1.68 -10.01 -27.02
N GLU A 52 -0.96 -9.60 -25.98
CA GLU A 52 0.40 -10.10 -25.69
C GLU A 52 0.39 -11.62 -25.50
N VAL A 53 -0.55 -12.15 -24.72
CA VAL A 53 -0.69 -13.60 -24.51
C VAL A 53 -1.02 -14.31 -25.83
N ASN A 54 -1.92 -13.77 -26.64
CA ASN A 54 -2.25 -14.34 -27.95
C ASN A 54 -1.04 -14.36 -28.89
N MET A 55 -0.24 -13.30 -28.91
CA MET A 55 1.00 -13.22 -29.69
C MET A 55 2.01 -14.27 -29.22
N GLU A 56 2.22 -14.39 -27.90
CA GLU A 56 3.13 -15.39 -27.33
C GLU A 56 2.69 -16.83 -27.64
N LEU A 57 1.38 -17.09 -27.59
CA LEU A 57 0.81 -18.38 -27.96
C LEU A 57 1.11 -18.69 -29.43
N LEU A 58 0.75 -17.79 -30.35
CA LEU A 58 0.92 -17.97 -31.79
C LEU A 58 2.40 -18.14 -32.18
N GLU A 59 3.29 -17.29 -31.67
CA GLU A 59 4.69 -17.27 -32.09
C GLU A 59 5.52 -18.41 -31.48
N LYS A 60 5.25 -18.79 -30.22
CA LYS A 60 6.21 -19.59 -29.44
C LYS A 60 5.63 -20.85 -28.82
N LYS A 61 4.34 -20.88 -28.48
CA LYS A 61 3.77 -21.98 -27.69
C LYS A 61 2.94 -22.94 -28.52
N MET A 62 2.24 -22.50 -29.58
CA MET A 62 1.37 -23.38 -30.38
C MET A 62 2.15 -24.52 -31.08
N ALA A 63 3.29 -24.22 -31.71
CA ALA A 63 4.14 -25.25 -32.29
C ALA A 63 4.64 -26.27 -31.24
N ARG A 64 5.05 -25.77 -30.06
CA ARG A 64 5.47 -26.63 -28.94
C ARG A 64 4.32 -27.48 -28.40
N MET A 65 3.11 -26.95 -28.39
CA MET A 65 1.92 -27.70 -27.98
C MET A 65 1.65 -28.88 -28.92
N GLN A 66 1.78 -28.67 -30.23
CA GLN A 66 1.62 -29.73 -31.22
C GLN A 66 2.63 -30.87 -30.98
N GLU A 67 3.89 -30.53 -30.69
CA GLU A 67 4.95 -31.52 -30.43
C GLU A 67 4.81 -32.25 -29.10
N GLN A 68 4.38 -31.55 -28.04
CA GLN A 68 4.46 -32.06 -26.66
C GLN A 68 3.14 -32.63 -26.12
N TYR A 69 2.01 -32.29 -26.74
CA TYR A 69 0.71 -32.77 -26.27
C TYR A 69 0.52 -34.25 -26.60
N ASN A 70 0.39 -35.08 -25.56
CA ASN A 70 0.30 -36.53 -25.67
C ASN A 70 -1.11 -37.10 -25.36
N GLY A 71 -2.11 -36.24 -25.19
CA GLY A 71 -3.49 -36.64 -24.87
C GLY A 71 -3.72 -37.17 -23.45
N SER A 72 -2.73 -37.10 -22.54
CA SER A 72 -2.88 -37.56 -21.14
C SER A 72 -3.91 -36.79 -20.33
N VAL A 73 -4.22 -35.56 -20.73
CA VAL A 73 -5.24 -34.69 -20.14
C VAL A 73 -6.06 -34.04 -21.25
N TYR A 74 -7.26 -33.55 -20.92
CA TYR A 74 -8.07 -32.77 -21.87
C TYR A 74 -7.29 -31.55 -22.39
N LEU A 75 -7.39 -31.29 -23.70
CA LEU A 75 -6.65 -30.21 -24.34
C LEU A 75 -6.98 -28.86 -23.71
N ARG A 76 -8.24 -28.63 -23.33
CA ARG A 76 -8.67 -27.43 -22.62
C ARG A 76 -7.88 -27.20 -21.32
N THR A 77 -7.65 -28.25 -20.54
CA THR A 77 -6.90 -28.19 -19.27
C THR A 77 -5.44 -27.87 -19.54
N TYR A 78 -4.86 -28.53 -20.54
CA TYR A 78 -3.49 -28.29 -20.97
C TYR A 78 -3.29 -26.85 -21.47
N PHE A 79 -4.19 -26.38 -22.34
CA PHE A 79 -4.20 -25.01 -22.86
C PHE A 79 -4.33 -23.98 -21.74
N SER A 80 -5.28 -24.19 -20.80
CA SER A 80 -5.45 -23.29 -19.65
C SER A 80 -4.17 -23.16 -18.82
N ARG A 81 -3.41 -24.25 -18.67
CA ARG A 81 -2.13 -24.24 -17.95
C ARG A 81 -1.06 -23.44 -18.69
N ILE A 82 -1.03 -23.53 -20.02
CA ILE A 82 -0.09 -22.78 -20.85
C ILE A 82 -0.40 -21.29 -20.80
N VAL A 83 -1.66 -20.89 -20.99
CA VAL A 83 -2.12 -19.51 -20.86
C VAL A 83 -1.74 -18.93 -19.49
N TYR A 84 -1.99 -19.69 -18.42
CA TYR A 84 -1.61 -19.28 -17.06
C TYR A 84 -0.09 -19.05 -16.93
N ASN A 85 0.72 -19.94 -17.51
CA ASN A 85 2.18 -19.83 -17.45
C ASN A 85 2.68 -18.63 -18.26
N SER A 86 2.10 -18.34 -19.43
CA SER A 86 2.41 -17.13 -20.22
C SER A 86 2.06 -15.86 -19.45
N CYS A 87 0.86 -15.78 -18.85
CA CYS A 87 0.52 -14.66 -17.97
C CYS A 87 1.52 -14.48 -16.82
N LEU A 88 2.01 -15.58 -16.25
CA LEU A 88 3.01 -15.56 -15.19
C LEU A 88 4.40 -15.10 -15.69
N GLU A 89 4.81 -15.51 -16.89
CA GLU A 89 6.04 -15.06 -17.55
C GLU A 89 6.00 -13.55 -17.80
N LEU A 90 4.91 -13.03 -18.35
CA LEU A 90 4.68 -11.59 -18.56
C LEU A 90 4.68 -10.81 -17.24
N ALA A 91 3.99 -11.31 -16.21
CA ALA A 91 4.01 -10.67 -14.90
C ALA A 91 5.42 -10.64 -14.28
N ARG A 92 6.25 -11.66 -14.54
CA ARG A 92 7.63 -11.73 -14.04
C ARG A 92 8.59 -10.85 -14.82
N SER A 93 8.43 -10.74 -16.15
CA SER A 93 9.25 -9.86 -16.98
C SER A 93 9.03 -8.39 -16.61
N ARG A 94 7.76 -7.99 -16.38
CA ARG A 94 7.40 -6.63 -15.94
C ARG A 94 7.97 -6.29 -14.55
N LYS A 95 7.91 -7.20 -13.57
CA LYS A 95 8.51 -6.98 -12.23
C LYS A 95 10.04 -6.86 -12.24
N ARG A 96 10.72 -7.35 -13.29
CA ARG A 96 12.17 -7.29 -13.44
C ARG A 96 12.66 -6.05 -14.19
N GLN A 97 11.76 -5.29 -14.81
CA GLN A 97 12.12 -4.01 -15.38
C GLN A 97 12.08 -2.97 -14.25
N PRO A 98 13.16 -2.21 -14.01
CA PRO A 98 13.05 -1.00 -13.19
C PRO A 98 11.97 -0.14 -13.85
N HIS A 99 10.97 0.29 -13.08
CA HIS A 99 10.02 1.30 -13.52
C HIS A 99 10.80 2.59 -13.81
N ILE A 100 11.37 2.71 -15.00
CA ILE A 100 11.80 3.98 -15.55
C ILE A 100 10.50 4.64 -15.96
N LEU A 101 9.92 5.40 -15.02
CA LEU A 101 8.84 6.33 -15.35
C LEU A 101 9.34 7.17 -16.54
N SER A 102 8.66 7.06 -17.67
CA SER A 102 8.93 7.96 -18.79
C SER A 102 8.79 9.39 -18.30
N PHE A 103 9.68 10.27 -18.76
CA PHE A 103 9.69 11.69 -18.38
C PHE A 103 8.35 12.37 -18.71
N GLU A 104 7.65 11.90 -19.75
CA GLU A 104 6.27 12.32 -20.08
C GLU A 104 5.23 11.86 -19.05
N GLY A 105 5.37 10.65 -18.47
CA GLY A 105 4.51 10.17 -17.38
C GLY A 105 4.73 10.89 -16.03
N LEU A 106 5.82 11.63 -15.89
CA LEU A 106 6.07 12.54 -14.77
C LEU A 106 5.48 13.94 -14.98
N LEU A 107 5.34 14.37 -16.24
CA LEU A 107 4.79 15.68 -16.60
C LEU A 107 3.26 15.68 -16.69
N GLU A 108 2.63 14.56 -17.09
CA GLU A 108 1.17 14.45 -17.14
C GLU A 108 0.51 14.17 -15.78
N LYS A 109 1.29 13.85 -14.73
CA LYS A 109 0.77 13.77 -13.35
C LYS A 109 0.66 15.17 -12.72
N SER A 110 -0.16 16.01 -13.34
CA SER A 110 -0.89 17.04 -12.60
C SER A 110 -1.64 16.31 -11.48
N ALA A 111 -1.15 16.43 -10.24
CA ALA A 111 -1.64 15.81 -9.00
C ALA A 111 -2.47 14.52 -9.21
N PRO A 112 -1.93 13.30 -9.00
CA PRO A 112 -2.70 12.09 -9.22
C PRO A 112 -4.00 12.20 -8.43
N GLN A 113 -5.14 12.29 -9.14
CA GLN A 113 -6.43 12.02 -8.53
C GLN A 113 -6.29 10.61 -8.00
N ARG A 114 -6.05 10.51 -6.69
CA ARG A 114 -5.97 9.24 -5.98
C ARG A 114 -7.22 8.47 -6.37
N SER A 115 -7.08 7.19 -6.69
CA SER A 115 -8.26 6.41 -7.00
C SER A 115 -9.20 6.48 -5.78
N ALA A 116 -10.52 6.49 -6.01
CA ALA A 116 -11.48 6.55 -4.91
C ALA A 116 -11.25 5.44 -3.86
N LEU A 117 -10.71 4.30 -4.30
CA LEU A 117 -10.30 3.18 -3.44
C LEU A 117 -9.09 3.52 -2.56
N GLU A 118 -8.07 4.20 -3.08
CA GLU A 118 -6.91 4.64 -2.31
C GLU A 118 -7.31 5.70 -1.27
N GLU A 119 -8.16 6.66 -1.64
CA GLU A 119 -8.67 7.65 -0.68
C GLU A 119 -9.48 6.99 0.44
N LEU A 120 -10.31 6.00 0.09
CA LEU A 120 -11.10 5.25 1.05
C LEU A 120 -10.19 4.45 2.00
N ALA A 121 -9.18 3.77 1.47
CA ALA A 121 -8.20 3.04 2.29
C ALA A 121 -7.44 3.98 3.25
N ILE A 122 -7.00 5.15 2.77
CA ILE A 122 -6.34 6.16 3.62
C ILE A 122 -7.31 6.67 4.70
N ARG A 123 -8.57 6.96 4.36
CA ARG A 123 -9.58 7.40 5.33
C ARG A 123 -9.84 6.36 6.41
N ASP A 124 -9.91 5.09 6.05
CA ASP A 124 -10.12 4.01 7.01
C ASP A 124 -8.92 3.86 7.96
N GLU A 125 -7.70 3.98 7.43
CA GLU A 125 -6.48 4.01 8.24
C GLU A 125 -6.45 5.21 9.20
N LEU A 126 -6.84 6.39 8.74
CA LEU A 126 -6.95 7.58 9.59
C LEU A 126 -8.01 7.43 10.69
N LYS A 127 -9.19 6.87 10.38
CA LYS A 127 -10.24 6.59 11.37
C LYS A 127 -9.76 5.60 12.42
N ARG A 128 -9.02 4.57 12.01
CA ARG A 128 -8.44 3.58 12.94
C ARG A 128 -7.42 4.24 13.86
N LEU A 129 -6.52 5.06 13.32
CA LEU A 129 -5.58 5.84 14.13
C LEU A 129 -6.30 6.78 15.10
N GLU A 130 -7.34 7.48 14.65
CA GLU A 130 -8.15 8.37 15.48
C GLU A 130 -8.80 7.63 16.65
N ALA A 131 -9.38 6.46 16.39
CA ALA A 131 -10.00 5.62 17.42
C ALA A 131 -8.97 5.18 18.48
N LEU A 132 -7.78 4.74 18.04
CA LEU A 132 -6.69 4.37 18.95
C LEU A 132 -6.21 5.57 19.79
N LEU A 133 -6.05 6.74 19.17
CA LEU A 133 -5.67 7.96 19.86
C LEU A 133 -6.72 8.34 20.91
N LYS A 134 -7.99 8.45 20.52
CA LYS A 134 -9.09 8.83 21.42
C LYS A 134 -9.29 7.85 22.58
N GLY A 135 -9.01 6.56 22.36
CA GLY A 135 -9.04 5.54 23.41
C GLY A 135 -7.87 5.60 24.40
N HIS A 136 -6.81 6.36 24.09
CA HIS A 136 -5.64 6.44 24.94
C HIS A 136 -5.87 7.37 26.15
N ARG A 137 -5.59 6.89 27.37
CA ARG A 137 -5.80 7.63 28.63
C ARG A 137 -5.14 9.01 28.66
N GLN A 138 -4.00 9.16 27.99
CA GLN A 138 -3.24 10.41 27.92
C GLN A 138 -3.36 11.06 26.54
N TYR A 139 -4.55 11.03 25.94
CA TYR A 139 -4.82 11.50 24.57
C TYR A 139 -4.16 12.85 24.24
N TYR A 140 -4.40 13.89 25.04
CA TYR A 140 -3.89 15.24 24.74
C TYR A 140 -2.36 15.31 24.81
N LYS A 141 -1.75 14.70 25.82
CA LYS A 141 -0.28 14.61 25.96
C LYS A 141 0.32 13.88 24.75
N LEU A 142 -0.24 12.74 24.39
CA LEU A 142 0.21 11.93 23.27
C LEU A 142 0.08 12.67 21.94
N ARG A 143 -1.05 13.35 21.72
CA ARG A 143 -1.32 14.15 20.51
C ARG A 143 -0.27 15.25 20.35
N LEU A 144 0.01 16.03 21.40
CA LEU A 144 1.04 17.07 21.37
C LEU A 144 2.43 16.46 21.10
N CYS A 145 2.78 15.39 21.80
CA CYS A 145 4.04 14.69 21.60
C CYS A 145 4.22 14.14 20.18
N PHE A 146 3.18 13.56 19.58
CA PHE A 146 3.24 13.07 18.21
C PHE A 146 3.36 14.21 17.21
N LYS A 147 2.66 15.33 17.39
CA LYS A 147 2.84 16.53 16.55
C LYS A 147 4.28 17.05 16.59
N LEU A 148 4.89 17.11 17.78
CA LEU A 148 6.29 17.49 17.93
C LEU A 148 7.23 16.48 17.24
N TRP A 149 6.98 15.18 17.42
CA TRP A 149 7.78 14.12 16.82
C TRP A 149 7.71 14.08 15.28
N THR A 150 6.58 14.47 14.70
CA THR A 150 6.41 14.57 13.25
C THR A 150 6.76 15.94 12.67
N ARG A 151 6.97 16.94 13.53
CA ARG A 151 7.11 18.37 13.19
C ARG A 151 5.88 18.91 12.47
N SER A 152 4.70 18.48 12.91
CA SER A 152 3.42 19.01 12.43
C SER A 152 3.15 20.38 13.02
N THR A 153 2.41 21.22 12.30
CA THR A 153 2.03 22.54 12.77
C THR A 153 1.15 22.45 14.01
N LEU A 154 1.50 23.23 15.03
CA LEU A 154 0.76 23.33 16.27
C LEU A 154 -0.26 24.46 16.17
N HIS A 155 -1.52 24.12 16.42
CA HIS A 155 -2.66 25.04 16.34
C HIS A 155 -3.10 25.52 17.73
N PRO A 156 -3.83 26.65 17.81
CA PRO A 156 -4.38 27.15 19.07
C PRO A 156 -5.11 26.09 19.91
N GLU A 157 -5.85 25.21 19.24
CA GLU A 157 -6.63 24.12 19.84
C GLU A 157 -5.79 23.04 20.55
N ASP A 158 -4.51 22.90 20.19
CA ASP A 158 -3.62 21.93 20.83
C ASP A 158 -3.24 22.37 22.25
N TRP A 159 -3.40 23.66 22.57
CA TRP A 159 -3.00 24.23 23.85
C TRP A 159 -4.12 24.30 24.89
N GLN A 160 -5.38 24.26 24.45
CA GLN A 160 -6.54 24.52 25.32
C GLN A 160 -6.60 23.59 26.54
N PHE A 161 -6.10 22.36 26.40
CA PHE A 161 -6.09 21.35 27.46
C PHE A 161 -4.91 21.49 28.44
N PHE A 162 -3.97 22.37 28.12
CA PHE A 162 -2.79 22.63 28.94
C PHE A 162 -2.78 24.04 29.53
N ASP A 163 -3.71 24.91 29.10
CA ASP A 163 -3.74 26.31 29.49
C ASP A 163 -4.09 26.46 30.98
N GLY A 164 -3.25 27.21 31.68
CA GLY A 164 -3.36 27.39 33.12
C GLY A 164 -2.32 28.39 33.62
N PRO A 165 -2.54 29.03 34.79
CA PRO A 165 -1.65 30.08 35.29
C PRO A 165 -0.19 29.64 35.39
N LYS A 166 0.05 28.38 35.77
CA LYS A 166 1.39 27.79 35.91
C LYS A 166 2.06 27.44 34.59
N THR A 167 1.28 27.20 33.53
CA THR A 167 1.77 26.69 32.24
C THR A 167 1.89 27.76 31.15
N LYS A 168 1.31 28.95 31.35
CA LYS A 168 1.34 30.07 30.39
C LYS A 168 2.73 30.34 29.78
N THR A 169 3.76 30.44 30.62
CA THR A 169 5.13 30.71 30.16
C THR A 169 5.70 29.56 29.34
N ALA A 170 5.44 28.31 29.73
CA ALA A 170 5.90 27.13 28.98
C ALA A 170 5.18 27.02 27.63
N ILE A 171 3.86 27.27 27.59
CA ILE A 171 3.06 27.28 26.36
C ILE A 171 3.53 28.40 25.42
N ALA A 172 3.80 29.61 25.92
CA ALA A 172 4.30 30.71 25.10
C ALA A 172 5.63 30.35 24.41
N ARG A 173 6.57 29.75 25.15
CA ARG A 173 7.84 29.26 24.59
C ARG A 173 7.65 28.17 23.54
N LEU A 174 6.76 27.21 23.82
CA LEU A 174 6.38 26.16 22.86
C LEU A 174 5.71 26.74 21.60
N ARG A 175 4.90 27.78 21.70
CA ARG A 175 4.28 28.44 20.53
C ARG A 175 5.30 29.16 19.67
N GLU A 176 6.22 29.89 20.30
CA GLU A 176 7.23 30.68 19.60
C GLU A 176 8.25 29.80 18.86
N ARG A 177 8.62 28.66 19.45
CA ARG A 177 9.68 27.81 18.93
C ARG A 177 9.19 26.49 18.31
N GLY A 178 8.07 25.94 18.77
CA GLY A 178 7.60 24.59 18.40
C GLY A 178 7.17 24.44 16.94
N ASN A 179 6.90 25.54 16.23
CA ASN A 179 6.58 25.53 14.80
C ASN A 179 7.81 25.66 13.89
N ARG A 180 9.03 25.73 14.44
CA ARG A 180 10.26 25.81 13.64
C ARG A 180 10.63 24.43 13.11
N THR A 181 10.63 24.29 11.79
CA THR A 181 10.97 23.04 11.06
C THR A 181 12.39 22.52 11.34
N GLU A 182 13.30 23.40 11.73
CA GLU A 182 14.72 23.10 11.96
C GLU A 182 15.07 22.78 13.42
N MET A 183 14.09 22.77 14.32
CA MET A 183 14.34 22.48 15.73
C MET A 183 14.83 21.03 15.92
N PRO A 184 15.97 20.82 16.62
CA PRO A 184 16.40 19.47 17.00
C PRO A 184 15.38 18.81 17.93
N ASP A 185 15.13 17.51 17.74
CA ASP A 185 14.17 16.75 18.55
C ASP A 185 14.42 16.91 20.06
N LYS A 186 15.69 16.99 20.46
CA LYS A 186 16.07 17.22 21.86
C LYS A 186 15.47 18.51 22.42
N GLU A 187 15.60 19.64 21.71
CA GLU A 187 15.07 20.94 22.15
C GLU A 187 13.53 20.91 22.18
N ALA A 188 12.89 20.28 21.20
CA ALA A 188 11.44 20.12 21.15
C ALA A 188 10.91 19.38 22.39
N PHE A 189 11.60 18.29 22.78
CA PHE A 189 11.22 17.51 23.96
C PHE A 189 11.62 18.16 25.28
N GLU A 190 12.63 19.04 25.33
CA GLU A 190 12.96 19.85 26.50
C GLU A 190 11.85 20.88 26.81
N LEU A 191 11.31 21.51 25.78
CA LEU A 191 10.18 22.43 25.93
C LEU A 191 8.91 21.69 26.38
N ALA A 192 8.63 20.53 25.79
CA ALA A 192 7.49 19.70 26.16
C ALA A 192 7.61 19.11 27.57
N SER A 193 8.79 18.64 27.97
CA SER A 193 9.01 18.08 29.32
C SER A 193 8.80 19.14 30.39
N THR A 194 9.25 20.38 30.16
CA THR A 194 8.98 21.52 31.06
C THR A 194 7.48 21.71 31.27
N LEU A 195 6.69 21.69 30.19
CA LEU A 195 5.22 21.80 30.28
C LEU A 195 4.61 20.65 31.09
N PHE A 196 4.97 19.40 30.78
CA PHE A 196 4.37 18.25 31.46
C PHE A 196 4.81 18.11 32.93
N ASN A 197 6.03 18.52 33.26
CA ASN A 197 6.52 18.55 34.64
C ASN A 197 5.67 19.50 35.52
N LEU A 198 5.29 20.66 34.97
CA LEU A 198 4.40 21.61 35.65
C LEU A 198 2.98 21.06 35.85
N LEU A 199 2.46 20.31 34.86
CA LEU A 199 1.11 19.75 34.91
C LEU A 199 1.00 18.50 35.79
N GLU A 200 2.00 17.63 35.73
CA GLU A 200 1.99 16.32 36.42
C GLU A 200 2.70 16.36 37.78
N ASN A 201 3.31 17.49 38.15
CA ASN A 201 4.17 17.63 39.32
C ASN A 201 5.29 16.57 39.37
N LYS A 202 5.99 16.42 38.24
CA LYS A 202 7.08 15.46 38.03
C LYS A 202 8.34 16.16 37.59
N ASN A 203 9.46 15.43 37.62
CA ASN A 203 10.74 15.88 37.07
C ASN A 203 11.25 14.89 36.02
N THR A 204 10.56 14.83 34.88
CA THR A 204 10.93 14.00 33.74
C THR A 204 11.84 14.80 32.81
N ASP A 205 12.98 14.23 32.45
CA ASP A 205 13.89 14.82 31.47
C ASP A 205 13.38 14.61 30.02
N ALA A 206 13.96 15.36 29.09
CA ALA A 206 13.56 15.34 27.68
C ALA A 206 13.80 13.98 26.99
N ASP A 207 14.87 13.25 27.36
CA ASP A 207 15.17 11.94 26.76
C ASP A 207 14.17 10.88 27.25
N SER A 208 13.82 10.91 28.53
CA SER A 208 12.77 10.07 29.10
C SER A 208 11.43 10.29 28.40
N LEU A 209 11.05 11.55 28.16
CA LEU A 209 9.83 11.86 27.40
C LEU A 209 9.92 11.35 25.95
N ARG A 210 11.06 11.55 25.28
CA ARG A 210 11.29 11.07 23.91
C ARG A 210 11.19 9.54 23.82
N ARG A 211 11.79 8.80 24.76
CA ARG A 211 11.69 7.33 24.83
C ARG A 211 10.27 6.88 25.07
N TRP A 212 9.54 7.55 25.96
CA TRP A 212 8.13 7.28 26.17
C TRP A 212 7.32 7.44 24.88
N VAL A 213 7.53 8.51 24.12
CA VAL A 213 6.86 8.70 22.81
C VAL A 213 7.20 7.59 21.82
N GLN A 214 8.46 7.14 21.76
CA GLN A 214 8.86 6.03 20.89
C GLN A 214 8.16 4.73 21.28
N GLN A 215 8.05 4.43 22.58
CA GLN A 215 7.32 3.26 23.08
C GLN A 215 5.82 3.35 22.74
N GLN A 216 5.22 4.53 22.85
CA GLN A 216 3.84 4.74 22.42
C GLN A 216 3.69 4.54 20.90
N ALA A 217 4.61 5.07 20.10
CA ALA A 217 4.60 4.86 18.65
C ALA A 217 4.70 3.37 18.29
N ASP A 218 5.61 2.62 18.94
CA ASP A 218 5.75 1.18 18.72
C ASP A 218 4.47 0.41 19.11
N THR A 219 3.80 0.82 20.19
CA THR A 219 2.51 0.25 20.61
C THR A 219 1.42 0.52 19.57
N PHE A 220 1.33 1.74 19.05
CA PHE A 220 0.37 2.10 18.01
C PHE A 220 0.65 1.36 16.70
N ILE A 221 1.92 1.21 16.33
CA ILE A 221 2.35 0.42 15.16
C ILE A 221 1.90 -1.04 15.31
N LEU A 222 2.09 -1.65 16.48
CA LEU A 222 1.64 -3.01 16.75
C LEU A 222 0.11 -3.14 16.59
N LEU A 223 -0.64 -2.21 17.17
CA LEU A 223 -2.11 -2.19 17.09
C LEU A 223 -2.62 -1.97 15.66
N MET A 224 -1.99 -1.06 14.91
CA MET A 224 -2.33 -0.78 13.51
C MET A 224 -1.98 -1.95 12.60
N ASN A 225 -0.86 -2.64 12.85
CA ASN A 225 -0.52 -3.85 12.08
C ASN A 225 -1.52 -4.98 12.34
N GLY A 226 -2.09 -5.05 13.55
CA GLY A 226 -3.08 -6.06 13.93
C GLY A 226 -2.46 -7.43 14.24
N ASN A 227 -3.30 -8.35 14.70
CA ASN A 227 -2.91 -9.74 14.95
C ASN A 227 -4.05 -10.69 14.46
N PRO A 228 -3.89 -11.39 13.32
CA PRO A 228 -2.69 -11.47 12.47
C PRO A 228 -2.37 -10.15 11.73
N PRO A 229 -1.11 -9.93 11.28
CA PRO A 229 -0.74 -8.67 10.63
C PRO A 229 -1.46 -8.45 9.29
N VAL A 230 -2.26 -7.39 9.22
CA VAL A 230 -2.99 -6.93 8.01
C VAL A 230 -2.26 -5.76 7.35
N SER A 231 -1.62 -4.90 8.15
CA SER A 231 -0.81 -3.77 7.69
C SER A 231 0.69 -4.01 7.95
N ARG A 232 1.57 -3.18 7.40
CA ARG A 232 3.04 -3.27 7.55
C ARG A 232 3.68 -1.93 7.94
N TYR A 233 3.10 -1.26 8.92
CA TYR A 233 3.65 -0.02 9.46
C TYR A 233 5.01 -0.25 10.08
N SER A 234 5.98 0.54 9.63
CA SER A 234 7.23 0.88 10.29
C SER A 234 7.12 2.26 10.95
N ARG A 235 8.12 2.65 11.76
CA ARG A 235 8.19 3.99 12.36
C ARG A 235 8.10 5.12 11.33
N ASP A 236 8.72 4.95 10.16
CA ASP A 236 8.70 5.97 9.11
C ASP A 236 7.33 6.09 8.45
N THR A 237 6.70 4.97 8.10
CA THR A 237 5.34 4.98 7.54
C THR A 237 4.31 5.49 8.54
N PHE A 238 4.51 5.21 9.84
CA PHE A 238 3.65 5.72 10.90
C PHE A 238 3.81 7.24 11.08
N LYS A 239 5.04 7.78 10.97
CA LYS A 239 5.27 9.24 10.92
C LYS A 239 4.56 9.88 9.73
N ILE A 240 4.58 9.24 8.56
CA ILE A 240 3.87 9.75 7.37
C ILE A 240 2.36 9.78 7.64
N LEU A 241 1.80 8.70 8.20
CA LEU A 241 0.38 8.65 8.54
C LEU A 241 0.01 9.75 9.54
N LEU A 242 0.80 9.94 10.59
CA LEU A 242 0.60 11.00 11.58
C LEU A 242 0.67 12.41 10.96
N ARG A 243 1.58 12.64 10.01
CA ARG A 243 1.64 13.91 9.25
C ARG A 243 0.44 14.15 8.37
N TYR A 244 -0.18 13.07 7.89
CA TYR A 244 -1.40 13.16 7.10
C TYR A 244 -2.65 13.33 7.98
N TYR A 245 -2.59 12.85 9.22
CA TYR A 245 -3.65 12.96 10.22
C TYR A 245 -3.72 14.36 10.88
N PHE A 246 -2.55 14.97 11.15
CA PHE A 246 -2.45 16.29 11.79
C PHE A 246 -2.42 17.43 10.79
#